data_AF-A0A965X273-F1
#
_entry.id   AF-A0A965X273-F1
#
_cell.length_a   1.000
_cell.length_b   1.000
_cell.length_c   1.000
_cell.angle_alpha   90.00
_cell.angle_beta   90.00
_cell.angle_gamma   90.00
#
_symmetry.space_group_name_H-M   'P 1'
#
loop_
_entity.id
_entity.type
_entity.pdbx_description
1 polymer ?
#
loop_
_entity_poly.entity_id
_entity_poly.type
_entity_poly.pdbx_seq_one_letter_code
_entity_poly.pdbx_strand_id
1 'polypeptide(L)'
;MKVEEFLQSNGRSIEKVSPFVQTMDTLLSKAQDIQRKCSDTLIPEVSIDNIRFSDLGNLTYQANGRLHDRTLTSHALSQLCNKIGIPTRYIEKCLNEGYTDLAAENINQWLSNFGKSLLIREYDHN
;
A
#
# COMPACT_ATOMS: atom_id res chain seq x y z
N MET A 1 -37.25 -36.21 8.65
CA MET A 1 -37.58 -35.66 7.31
C MET A 1 -36.51 -34.64 6.98
N LYS A 2 -35.65 -34.92 6.00
CA LYS A 2 -34.50 -34.06 5.69
C LYS A 2 -35.00 -32.80 4.98
N VAL A 3 -34.39 -31.64 5.25
CA VAL A 3 -34.76 -30.33 4.65
C VAL A 3 -34.76 -30.38 3.11
N GLU A 4 -33.94 -31.25 2.53
CA GLU A 4 -33.82 -31.48 1.09
C GLU A 4 -35.10 -32.06 0.47
N GLU A 5 -35.85 -32.88 1.21
CA GLU A 5 -37.09 -33.51 0.73
C GLU A 5 -38.27 -32.52 0.71
N PHE A 6 -38.26 -31.50 1.59
CA PHE A 6 -39.32 -30.48 1.69
C PHE A 6 -39.25 -29.41 0.57
N LEU A 7 -38.07 -29.23 -0.03
CA LEU A 7 -37.85 -28.19 -1.04
C LEU A 7 -38.08 -28.71 -2.47
N GLN A 8 -37.89 -30.01 -2.72
CA GLN A 8 -38.22 -30.64 -4.00
C GLN A 8 -39.73 -30.67 -4.27
N SER A 9 -40.59 -30.76 -3.24
CA SER A 9 -42.04 -30.73 -3.41
C SER A 9 -42.60 -29.36 -3.83
N ASN A 10 -41.80 -28.30 -3.77
CA ASN A 10 -42.22 -26.92 -4.05
C ASN A 10 -41.62 -26.34 -5.35
N GLY A 11 -41.04 -27.18 -6.21
CA GLY A 11 -40.57 -26.77 -7.55
C GLY A 11 -39.46 -25.72 -7.57
N ARG A 12 -38.77 -25.49 -6.44
CA ARG A 12 -37.64 -24.55 -6.36
C ARG A 12 -36.32 -25.31 -6.37
N SER A 13 -35.62 -25.25 -7.50
CA SER A 13 -34.24 -25.72 -7.62
C SER A 13 -33.31 -24.84 -6.80
N ILE A 14 -32.48 -25.44 -5.95
CA ILE A 14 -31.38 -24.74 -5.28
C ILE A 14 -30.25 -24.63 -6.30
N GLU A 15 -30.11 -23.47 -6.97
CA GLU A 15 -28.84 -23.15 -7.61
C GLU A 15 -27.79 -22.97 -6.52
N LYS A 16 -26.86 -23.91 -6.41
CA LYS A 16 -25.62 -23.71 -5.67
C LYS A 16 -24.77 -22.70 -6.43
N VAL A 17 -25.05 -21.41 -6.25
CA VAL A 17 -24.18 -20.35 -6.73
C VAL A 17 -22.93 -20.39 -5.84
N SER A 18 -21.84 -20.98 -6.36
CA SER A 18 -20.52 -20.85 -5.75
C SER A 18 -20.15 -19.36 -5.72
N PRO A 19 -19.92 -18.74 -4.55
CA PRO A 19 -19.63 -17.31 -4.48
C PRO A 19 -18.25 -16.91 -5.05
N PHE A 20 -17.43 -17.88 -5.46
CA PHE A 20 -16.13 -17.65 -6.05
C PHE A 20 -15.92 -18.56 -7.27
N VAL A 21 -16.21 -18.03 -8.45
CA VAL A 21 -15.66 -18.56 -9.71
C VAL A 21 -14.89 -17.43 -10.38
N GLN A 22 -13.86 -16.91 -9.70
CA GLN A 22 -12.80 -16.24 -10.45
C GLN A 22 -11.99 -17.35 -11.10
N THR A 23 -12.10 -17.47 -12.42
CA THR A 23 -11.26 -18.38 -13.19
C THR A 23 -9.80 -17.95 -13.05
N MET A 24 -8.87 -18.90 -13.22
CA MET A 24 -7.44 -18.60 -13.21
C MET A 24 -7.10 -17.48 -14.22
N ASP A 25 -7.74 -17.49 -15.38
CA ASP A 25 -7.59 -16.46 -16.41
C ASP A 25 -8.00 -15.06 -15.92
N THR A 26 -9.07 -14.98 -15.12
CA THR A 26 -9.53 -13.70 -14.53
C THR A 26 -8.50 -13.14 -13.55
N LEU A 27 -7.92 -14.01 -12.72
CA LEU A 27 -6.87 -13.62 -11.76
C LEU A 27 -5.60 -13.19 -12.50
N LEU A 28 -5.25 -13.90 -13.57
CA LEU A 28 -4.08 -13.59 -14.40
C LEU A 28 -4.24 -12.23 -15.09
N SER A 29 -5.41 -11.96 -15.68
CA SER A 29 -5.70 -10.65 -16.30
C SER A 29 -5.56 -9.52 -15.28
N LYS A 30 -6.16 -9.68 -14.09
CA LYS A 30 -6.07 -8.67 -13.02
C LYS A 30 -4.63 -8.44 -12.58
N ALA A 31 -3.83 -9.50 -12.42
CA ALA A 31 -2.44 -9.37 -12.04
C ALA A 31 -1.62 -8.64 -13.11
N GLN A 32 -1.86 -8.92 -14.39
CA GLN A 32 -1.22 -8.22 -15.50
C GLN A 32 -1.61 -6.74 -15.55
N ASP A 33 -2.89 -6.43 -15.31
CA ASP A 33 -3.37 -5.05 -15.27
C ASP A 33 -2.74 -4.27 -14.10
N ILE A 34 -2.64 -4.89 -12.91
CA ILE A 34 -1.94 -4.30 -11.77
C ILE A 34 -0.48 -4.03 -12.13
N GLN A 35 0.22 -5.01 -12.74
CA GLN A 35 1.61 -4.87 -13.12
C GLN A 35 1.83 -3.71 -14.11
N ARG A 36 0.91 -3.50 -15.05
CA ARG A 36 0.97 -2.39 -16.02
C ARG A 36 0.76 -1.02 -15.39
N LYS A 37 -0.02 -0.96 -14.31
CA LYS A 37 -0.29 0.27 -13.53
C LYS A 37 0.77 0.55 -12.47
N CYS A 38 1.70 -0.37 -12.25
CA CYS A 38 2.81 -0.18 -11.33
C CYS A 38 4.00 0.48 -12.01
N SER A 39 4.65 1.39 -11.28
CA SER A 39 5.94 1.97 -11.66
C SER A 39 6.93 1.83 -10.51
N ASP A 40 8.17 1.48 -10.86
CA ASP A 40 9.24 1.24 -9.90
C ASP A 40 10.34 2.29 -10.05
N THR A 41 10.72 2.89 -8.93
CA THR A 41 11.75 3.92 -8.85
C THR A 41 12.75 3.57 -7.77
N LEU A 42 14.03 3.47 -8.14
CA LEU A 42 15.12 3.28 -7.18
C LEU A 42 15.66 4.64 -6.75
N ILE A 43 15.67 4.88 -5.44
CA ILE A 43 16.35 6.01 -4.81
C ILE A 43 17.69 5.50 -4.26
N PRO A 44 18.82 5.73 -4.97
CA PRO A 44 20.13 5.36 -4.47
C PRO A 44 20.50 6.28 -3.30
N GLU A 45 21.27 5.74 -2.34
CA GLU A 45 21.88 6.52 -1.26
C GLU A 45 20.90 7.49 -0.59
N VAL A 46 19.90 6.91 0.09
CA VAL A 46 18.83 7.67 0.75
C VAL A 46 19.39 8.74 1.68
N SER A 47 18.95 9.97 1.46
CA SER A 47 19.31 11.16 2.21
C SER A 47 18.13 12.13 2.25
N ILE A 48 18.16 13.11 3.15
CA ILE A 48 17.08 14.11 3.28
C ILE A 48 16.91 14.93 1.98
N ASP A 49 17.98 15.05 1.19
CA ASP A 49 17.97 15.81 -0.05
C ASP A 49 17.22 15.10 -1.19
N ASN A 50 17.17 13.76 -1.18
CA ASN A 50 16.55 12.98 -2.26
C ASN A 50 15.21 12.32 -1.87
N ILE A 51 14.93 12.16 -0.58
CA ILE A 51 13.66 11.65 -0.06
C ILE A 51 13.36 12.25 1.31
N ARG A 52 12.13 12.72 1.49
CA ARG A 52 11.68 13.37 2.71
C ARG A 52 10.21 13.08 2.98
N PHE A 53 9.88 12.86 4.25
CA PHE A 53 8.51 12.88 4.73
C PHE A 53 8.13 14.31 5.10
N SER A 54 7.06 14.83 4.49
CA SER A 54 6.60 16.19 4.69
C SER A 54 5.72 16.31 5.93
N ASP A 55 5.61 17.54 6.42
CA ASP A 55 4.76 17.91 7.56
C ASP A 55 3.25 17.75 7.24
N LEU A 56 2.92 17.50 5.96
CA LEU A 56 1.57 17.18 5.50
C LEU A 56 1.28 15.66 5.49
N GLY A 57 2.24 14.83 5.88
CA GLY A 57 2.10 13.37 5.89
C GLY A 57 2.36 12.69 4.54
N ASN A 58 2.91 13.43 3.56
CA ASN A 58 3.26 12.86 2.26
C ASN A 58 4.74 12.48 2.20
N LEU A 59 5.08 11.57 1.29
CA LEU A 59 6.44 11.25 0.92
C LEU A 59 6.82 12.02 -0.34
N THR A 60 7.82 12.89 -0.21
CA THR A 60 8.41 13.63 -1.32
C THR A 60 9.76 12.99 -1.69
N TYR A 61 10.02 12.79 -2.97
CA TYR A 61 11.31 12.26 -3.42
C TYR A 61 11.68 12.74 -4.82
N GLN A 62 12.97 12.73 -5.14
CA GLN A 62 13.46 13.12 -6.46
C GLN A 62 13.80 11.87 -7.30
N ALA A 63 13.27 11.80 -8.51
CA ALA A 63 13.55 10.74 -9.47
C ALA A 63 13.54 11.27 -10.89
N ASN A 64 14.49 10.83 -11.73
CA ASN A 64 14.59 11.24 -13.13
C ASN A 64 14.55 12.77 -13.34
N GLY A 65 15.16 13.53 -12.41
CA GLY A 65 15.18 15.00 -12.43
C GLY A 65 13.86 15.67 -12.06
N ARG A 66 12.84 14.93 -11.61
CA ARG A 66 11.53 15.45 -11.19
C ARG A 66 11.31 15.22 -9.70
N LEU A 67 10.60 16.15 -9.07
CA LEU A 67 10.10 16.00 -7.72
C LEU A 67 8.75 15.29 -7.76
N HIS A 68 8.60 14.25 -6.96
CA HIS A 68 7.37 13.50 -6.77
C HIS A 68 6.86 13.77 -5.36
N ASP A 69 5.57 14.07 -5.22
CA ASP A 69 4.88 14.15 -3.94
C ASP A 69 3.75 13.11 -3.92
N ARG A 70 3.72 12.26 -2.90
CA ARG A 70 2.82 11.11 -2.80
C ARG A 70 2.26 10.93 -1.42
N THR A 71 0.95 10.83 -1.34
CA THR A 71 0.27 10.37 -0.13
C THR A 71 0.50 8.87 0.04
N LEU A 72 0.96 8.47 1.24
CA LEU A 72 1.15 7.07 1.56
C LEU A 72 -0.16 6.45 2.07
N THR A 73 -0.47 5.24 1.60
CA THR A 73 -1.46 4.40 2.27
C THR A 73 -0.92 3.92 3.61
N SER A 74 -1.78 3.50 4.54
CA SER A 74 -1.34 2.90 5.82
C SER A 74 -0.40 1.71 5.61
N HIS A 75 -0.61 0.94 4.53
CA HIS A 75 0.27 -0.16 4.17
C HIS A 75 1.66 0.32 3.70
N ALA A 76 1.70 1.33 2.82
CA ALA A 76 2.96 1.89 2.35
C ALA A 76 3.76 2.54 3.50
N LEU A 77 3.08 3.26 4.40
CA LEU A 77 3.66 3.81 5.62
C LEU A 77 4.23 2.69 6.51
N SER A 78 3.46 1.62 6.72
CA SER A 78 3.92 0.46 7.48
C SER A 78 5.21 -0.14 6.91
N GLN A 79 5.27 -0.31 5.60
CA GLN A 79 6.47 -0.83 4.92
C GLN A 79 7.67 0.11 5.08
N LEU A 80 7.46 1.42 4.93
CA LEU A 80 8.52 2.42 5.10
C LEU A 80 9.06 2.36 6.54
N CYS A 81 8.19 2.46 7.54
CA CYS A 81 8.54 2.39 8.96
C CYS A 81 9.32 1.11 9.29
N ASN A 82 8.85 -0.05 8.81
CA ASN A 82 9.54 -1.32 9.01
C ASN A 82 10.95 -1.34 8.38
N LYS A 83 11.14 -0.74 7.20
CA LYS A 83 12.45 -0.67 6.54
C LYS A 83 13.43 0.20 7.32
N ILE A 84 12.98 1.35 7.81
CA ILE A 84 13.83 2.30 8.55
C ILE A 84 13.92 1.98 10.05
N GLY A 85 13.17 0.99 10.54
CA GLY A 85 13.24 0.53 11.94
C GLY A 85 12.41 1.36 12.92
N ILE A 86 11.39 2.06 12.46
CA ILE A 86 10.45 2.82 13.30
C ILE A 86 9.19 1.97 13.57
N PRO A 87 8.66 1.95 14.81
CA PRO A 87 7.35 1.35 15.07
C PRO A 87 6.23 2.08 14.32
N THR A 88 5.56 1.40 13.39
CA THR A 88 4.48 2.00 12.59
C THR A 88 3.37 2.61 13.45
N ARG A 89 2.94 1.92 14.51
CA ARG A 89 1.87 2.40 15.41
C ARG A 89 2.19 3.74 16.06
N TYR A 90 3.47 4.03 16.30
CA TYR A 90 3.90 5.31 16.85
C TYR A 90 3.63 6.43 15.84
N ILE A 91 4.07 6.24 14.59
CA ILE A 91 3.87 7.21 13.52
C ILE A 91 2.39 7.38 13.19
N GLU A 92 1.62 6.30 13.07
CA GLU A 92 0.17 6.37 12.85
C GLU A 92 -0.52 7.18 13.96
N LYS A 93 -0.13 6.98 15.22
CA LYS A 93 -0.65 7.78 16.33
C LYS A 93 -0.29 9.25 16.17
N CYS A 94 0.96 9.58 15.82
CA CYS A 94 1.36 10.95 15.57
C CYS A 94 0.51 11.60 14.46
N LEU A 95 0.30 10.92 13.33
CA LEU A 95 -0.49 11.43 12.22
C LEU A 95 -1.98 11.62 12.61
N ASN A 96 -2.56 10.66 13.32
CA ASN A 96 -3.98 10.70 13.72
C ASN A 96 -4.29 11.78 14.75
N GLU A 97 -3.35 12.07 15.65
CA GLU A 97 -3.49 13.10 16.69
C GLU A 97 -3.03 14.50 16.20
N GLY A 98 -2.67 14.63 14.92
CA GLY A 98 -2.25 15.90 14.32
C GLY A 98 -0.81 16.31 14.63
N TYR A 99 0.01 15.42 15.20
CA TYR A 99 1.45 15.62 15.40
C TYR A 99 2.25 15.25 14.14
N THR A 100 1.87 15.82 12.99
CA THR A 100 2.48 15.51 11.70
C THR A 100 3.93 15.97 11.60
N ASP A 101 4.26 17.12 12.19
CA ASP A 101 5.64 17.64 12.28
C ASP A 101 6.57 16.66 13.02
N LEU A 102 6.07 16.09 14.14
CA LEU A 102 6.82 15.10 14.92
C LEU A 102 6.99 13.79 14.13
N ALA A 103 5.97 13.36 13.39
CA ALA A 103 6.09 12.20 12.50
C ALA A 103 7.15 12.44 11.42
N ALA A 104 7.16 13.64 10.81
CA ALA A 104 8.11 14.04 9.80
C ALA A 104 9.54 14.09 10.34
N GLU A 105 9.76 14.73 11.49
CA GLU A 105 11.08 14.81 12.13
C GLU A 105 11.66 13.41 12.39
N ASN A 106 10.86 12.52 13.00
CA ASN A 106 11.30 11.15 13.26
C ASN A 106 11.57 10.39 11.96
N ILE A 107 10.65 10.38 10.98
CA ILE A 107 10.89 9.63 9.75
C ILE A 107 12.14 10.15 9.03
N ASN A 108 12.31 11.48 8.94
CA ASN A 108 13.45 12.09 8.27
C ASN A 108 14.77 11.80 8.98
N GLN A 109 14.79 11.79 10.31
CA GLN A 109 15.97 11.43 11.10
C GLN A 109 16.38 9.97 10.92
N TRP A 110 15.44 9.03 10.75
CA TRP A 110 15.80 7.65 10.47
C TRP A 110 16.15 7.42 9.01
N LEU A 111 15.50 8.13 8.07
CA LEU A 111 15.87 8.11 6.66
C LEU A 111 17.32 8.59 6.46
N SER A 112 17.74 9.68 7.10
CA SER A 112 19.11 10.19 6.99
C SER A 112 20.18 9.19 7.46
N ASN A 113 19.81 8.31 8.39
CA ASN A 113 20.67 7.26 8.93
C ASN A 113 20.49 5.90 8.24
N PHE A 114 19.58 5.78 7.26
CA PHE A 114 19.26 4.49 6.64
C PHE A 114 20.43 3.94 5.80
N GLY A 115 21.16 4.81 5.10
CA GLY A 115 22.42 4.49 4.42
C GLY A 115 22.32 3.41 3.33
N LYS A 116 21.12 3.13 2.83
CA LYS A 116 20.84 2.11 1.80
C LYS A 116 19.88 2.69 0.77
N SER A 117 19.84 2.07 -0.41
CA SER A 117 18.86 2.44 -1.44
C SER A 117 17.44 2.03 -1.05
N LEU A 118 16.45 2.84 -1.43
CA LEU A 118 15.03 2.52 -1.31
C LEU A 118 14.41 2.29 -2.69
N LEU A 119 13.61 1.23 -2.81
CA LEU A 119 12.75 1.02 -3.96
C LEU A 119 11.36 1.55 -3.63
N ILE A 120 10.89 2.51 -4.42
CA ILE A 120 9.53 3.05 -4.36
C ILE A 120 8.74 2.41 -5.49
N ARG A 121 7.66 1.71 -5.14
CA ARG A 121 6.68 1.19 -6.10
C ARG A 121 5.40 2.00 -5.97
N GLU A 122 5.00 2.66 -7.04
CA GLU A 122 3.74 3.38 -7.13
C GLU A 122 2.70 2.52 -7.86
N TYR A 123 1.43 2.73 -7.54
CA TYR A 123 0.32 2.15 -8.29
C TYR A 123 -0.58 3.28 -8.77
N ASP A 124 -0.76 3.37 -10.08
CA ASP A 124 -1.70 4.32 -10.67
C ASP A 124 -3.14 3.80 -10.48
N HIS A 125 -3.89 4.45 -9.60
CA HIS A 125 -5.27 4.08 -9.31
C HIS A 125 -6.29 4.64 -10.33
N ASN A 126 -5.82 5.41 -11.34
CA ASN A 126 -6.69 5.94 -12.40
C ASN A 126 -7.29 4.86 -13.30
#